data_AF-A0AA39XQC2-F1
#
_entry.id   AF-A0AA39XQC2-F1
#
_cell.length_a   1.000
_cell.length_b   1.000
_cell.length_c   1.000
_cell.angle_alpha   90.00
_cell.angle_beta   90.00
_cell.angle_gamma   90.00
#
_symmetry.space_group_name_H-M   'P 1'
#
loop_
_entity.id
_entity.type
_entity.pdbx_description
1 polymer ?
#
loop_
_entity_poly.entity_id
_entity_poly.type
_entity_poly.pdbx_seq_one_letter_code
_entity_poly.pdbx_strand_id
1 'polypeptide(L)'
;MTTPPDLSLPPTAPVERYRDEPMSLLPTALYTLVELSDSELDELQRECESEIPDATPGDNVRRPADTQARFVGSPLRAVYDYHLELGPRRTFDPIYFIVATDKEWKTKGVLLVTLDDGNVDELGCKTDSFFIKAGDAGLTVSNLQIGNSDWLEEKESYEIAPGGDDGDDDDGDNNLGSKDKDTAGDDSEGNSDDSGPDPPPAHIKHIDTFAPLYVVSGIDAEKLIYKLEPGSSRKKKPETDYMIRWQATLTPQNLSSAHSSSPMTPPDAAVTADLVAQACARHPARCRKNPRLNRTRLLVADTPHYDEHGLVLVQLSWDDGITKPAHYQRIPAEEYAGFQQRYLDATGLHRPKHPLILIVEPGVGTEGHAMAGRQALDPSWRTRGEHDKRVVYAPPRRVVPGRVNERIQWEKLHEAARWFPWVCRTRRFEAAPLVQRFFVWVDHAELAEKGIVVVVRVDWDGDVHRSDEELLALDLDGKVATLRVPAGEALDLIEAATVGRNIEGLSNEAVEFFH
;
A
#
# COMPACT_ATOMS: atom_id res chain seq x y z
N MET A 1 36.59 -29.89 -21.42
CA MET A 1 35.22 -29.77 -20.90
C MET A 1 35.35 -29.26 -19.47
N THR A 2 35.00 -28.00 -19.24
CA THR A 2 34.92 -27.43 -17.89
C THR A 2 33.71 -28.04 -17.20
N THR A 3 33.91 -28.62 -16.02
CA THR A 3 32.82 -29.12 -15.18
C THR A 3 31.87 -27.95 -14.87
N PRO A 4 30.54 -28.10 -15.01
CA PRO A 4 29.61 -27.04 -14.66
C PRO A 4 29.79 -26.65 -13.17
N PRO A 5 29.70 -25.35 -12.83
CA PRO A 5 29.86 -24.89 -11.46
C PRO A 5 28.77 -25.48 -10.54
N ASP A 6 29.12 -25.76 -9.29
CA ASP A 6 28.15 -26.15 -8.26
C ASP A 6 27.32 -24.92 -7.86
N LEU A 7 26.03 -24.97 -8.16
CA LEU A 7 25.06 -23.89 -7.92
C LEU A 7 24.23 -24.10 -6.64
N SER A 8 24.61 -25.04 -5.77
CA SER A 8 23.88 -25.27 -4.52
C SER A 8 24.03 -24.09 -3.53
N LEU A 9 22.91 -23.75 -2.87
CA LEU A 9 22.82 -22.73 -1.82
C LEU A 9 22.46 -23.37 -0.47
N PRO A 10 22.92 -22.80 0.66
CA PRO A 10 22.40 -23.16 1.98
C PRO A 10 20.91 -22.85 2.05
N PRO A 11 20.04 -23.69 2.65
CA PRO A 11 18.59 -23.50 2.57
C PRO A 11 18.06 -22.20 3.19
N THR A 12 18.85 -21.56 4.06
CA THR A 12 18.50 -20.28 4.70
C THR A 12 19.72 -19.37 4.79
N ALA A 13 19.48 -18.06 4.93
CA ALA A 13 20.51 -17.05 5.13
C ALA A 13 20.26 -16.16 6.36
N PRO A 14 21.31 -15.63 7.01
CA PRO A 14 21.18 -14.75 8.18
C PRO A 14 20.95 -13.29 7.77
N VAL A 15 19.92 -13.03 6.96
CA VAL A 15 19.62 -11.70 6.39
C VAL A 15 18.36 -11.05 6.97
N GLU A 16 17.74 -11.66 7.97
CA GLU A 16 16.49 -11.20 8.62
C GLU A 16 16.53 -9.74 9.05
N ARG A 17 17.70 -9.27 9.52
CA ARG A 17 17.89 -7.87 9.95
C ARG A 17 17.60 -6.83 8.86
N TYR A 18 17.61 -7.20 7.59
CA TYR A 18 17.35 -6.30 6.46
C TYR A 18 15.87 -6.28 6.04
N ARG A 19 15.02 -7.22 6.52
CA ARG A 19 13.58 -7.24 6.22
C ARG A 19 12.86 -5.98 6.71
N ASP A 20 13.26 -5.49 7.88
CA ASP A 20 12.60 -4.39 8.59
C ASP A 20 13.29 -3.04 8.36
N GLU A 21 14.30 -2.98 7.48
CA GLU A 21 15.01 -1.73 7.18
C GLU A 21 14.27 -0.91 6.10
N PRO A 22 14.30 0.43 6.17
CA PRO A 22 13.72 1.28 5.15
C PRO A 22 14.32 0.98 3.77
N MET A 23 13.48 0.85 2.74
CA MET A 23 13.91 0.57 1.37
C MET A 23 15.02 1.54 0.92
N SER A 24 16.25 1.03 0.81
CA SER A 24 17.33 1.70 0.10
C SER A 24 17.54 0.99 -1.21
N LEU A 25 17.29 1.68 -2.33
CA LEU A 25 17.53 1.18 -3.69
C LEU A 25 19.04 1.09 -3.97
N LEU A 26 19.69 0.13 -3.32
CA LEU A 26 21.11 -0.12 -3.48
C LEU A 26 21.34 -0.88 -4.79
N PRO A 27 22.47 -0.66 -5.48
CA PRO A 27 22.79 -1.42 -6.67
C PRO A 27 22.90 -2.92 -6.36
N THR A 28 22.39 -3.75 -7.25
CA THR A 28 22.55 -5.21 -7.24
C THR A 28 23.99 -5.58 -7.56
N ALA A 29 24.59 -6.48 -6.79
CA ALA A 29 25.95 -6.93 -7.06
C ALA A 29 26.00 -7.94 -8.22
N LEU A 30 26.90 -7.71 -9.18
CA LEU A 30 27.18 -8.63 -10.29
C LEU A 30 28.49 -9.41 -10.06
N TYR A 31 28.38 -10.74 -10.06
CA TYR A 31 29.50 -11.68 -9.91
C TYR A 31 29.65 -12.60 -11.14
N THR A 32 30.78 -13.31 -11.20
CA THR A 32 30.97 -14.37 -12.21
C THR A 32 31.70 -15.58 -11.65
N LEU A 33 31.22 -16.79 -12.01
CA LEU A 33 31.88 -18.08 -11.74
C LEU A 33 32.71 -18.57 -12.93
N VAL A 34 32.67 -17.85 -14.06
CA VAL A 34 33.37 -18.19 -15.31
C VAL A 34 34.34 -17.09 -15.71
N GLU A 35 35.29 -17.44 -16.56
CA GLU A 35 36.29 -16.48 -17.04
C GLU A 35 35.69 -15.53 -18.08
N LEU A 36 35.30 -14.33 -17.65
CA LEU A 36 34.91 -13.19 -18.48
C LEU A 36 35.95 -12.07 -18.38
N SER A 37 36.34 -11.45 -19.49
CA SER A 37 37.19 -10.25 -19.51
C SER A 37 36.47 -9.04 -18.89
N ASP A 38 37.20 -7.98 -18.55
CA ASP A 38 36.58 -6.77 -18.00
C ASP A 38 35.58 -6.14 -18.97
N SER A 39 35.86 -6.20 -20.27
CA SER A 39 34.94 -5.74 -21.32
C SER A 39 33.67 -6.59 -21.43
N GLU A 40 33.79 -7.92 -21.28
CA GLU A 40 32.62 -8.82 -21.27
C GLU A 40 31.77 -8.62 -20.01
N LEU A 41 32.40 -8.34 -18.86
CA LEU A 41 31.70 -7.99 -17.64
C LEU A 41 31.04 -6.60 -17.70
N ASP A 42 31.67 -5.62 -18.35
CA ASP A 42 31.06 -4.31 -18.63
C ASP A 42 29.85 -4.45 -19.55
N GLU A 43 29.96 -5.32 -20.55
CA GLU A 43 28.87 -5.63 -21.47
C GLU A 43 27.72 -6.32 -20.75
N LEU A 44 28.00 -7.35 -19.96
CA LEU A 44 26.99 -8.02 -19.15
C LEU A 44 26.30 -7.06 -18.17
N GLN A 45 27.06 -6.18 -17.51
CA GLN A 45 26.48 -5.18 -16.62
C GLN A 45 25.48 -4.28 -17.35
N ARG A 46 25.86 -3.79 -18.55
CA ARG A 46 24.96 -2.98 -19.38
C ARG A 46 23.74 -3.74 -19.85
N GLU A 47 23.92 -5.01 -20.22
CA GLU A 47 22.81 -5.88 -20.60
C GLU A 47 21.86 -6.05 -19.41
N CYS A 48 22.36 -6.30 -18.20
CA CYS A 48 21.52 -6.42 -17.01
C CYS A 48 20.70 -5.16 -16.68
N GLU A 49 21.04 -4.02 -17.26
CA GLU A 49 20.31 -2.76 -17.09
C GLU A 49 19.53 -2.36 -18.34
N SER A 50 19.53 -3.16 -19.42
CA SER A 50 19.00 -2.76 -20.74
C SER A 50 17.50 -2.50 -20.74
N GLU A 51 16.75 -3.29 -19.96
CA GLU A 51 15.30 -3.15 -19.83
C GLU A 51 14.89 -2.13 -18.75
N ILE A 52 15.85 -1.57 -18.00
CA ILE A 52 15.56 -0.55 -17.00
C ILE A 52 15.47 0.82 -17.70
N PRO A 53 14.30 1.49 -17.66
CA PRO A 53 14.14 2.80 -18.31
C PRO A 53 15.10 3.84 -17.74
N ASP A 54 15.78 4.57 -18.63
CA ASP A 54 16.68 5.69 -18.29
C ASP A 54 17.83 5.33 -17.32
N ALA A 55 18.21 4.04 -17.21
CA ALA A 55 19.34 3.62 -16.38
C ALA A 55 20.68 4.21 -16.87
N THR A 56 21.42 4.85 -15.97
CA THR A 56 22.84 5.12 -16.22
C THR A 56 23.61 3.83 -15.93
N PRO A 57 24.56 3.43 -16.79
CA PRO A 57 25.34 2.22 -16.56
C PRO A 57 25.98 2.19 -15.16
N GLY A 58 25.61 1.21 -14.34
CA GLY A 58 26.13 1.02 -12.99
C GLY A 58 25.29 1.61 -11.85
N ASP A 59 24.13 2.20 -12.15
CA ASP A 59 23.20 2.70 -11.14
C ASP A 59 22.45 1.55 -10.44
N ASN A 60 22.06 0.51 -11.17
CA ASN A 60 21.19 -0.56 -10.67
C ASN A 60 21.91 -1.90 -10.54
N VAL A 61 22.87 -2.18 -11.41
CA VAL A 61 23.68 -3.39 -11.39
C VAL A 61 25.14 -2.99 -11.46
N ARG A 62 25.93 -3.40 -10.47
CA ARG A 62 27.33 -2.98 -10.37
C ARG A 62 28.22 -4.12 -9.91
N ARG A 63 29.42 -4.17 -10.47
CA ARG A 63 30.47 -5.09 -10.01
C ARG A 63 31.08 -4.58 -8.71
N PRO A 64 31.37 -5.44 -7.72
CA PRO A 64 32.16 -5.10 -6.55
C PRO A 64 33.65 -4.90 -6.89
N ALA A 65 33.96 -3.90 -7.72
CA ALA A 65 35.28 -3.62 -8.30
C ALA A 65 36.36 -3.32 -7.26
N ASP A 66 35.99 -2.71 -6.13
CA ASP A 66 36.94 -2.36 -5.05
C ASP A 66 37.31 -3.56 -4.15
N THR A 67 36.77 -4.75 -4.43
CA THR A 67 36.90 -5.90 -3.53
C THR A 67 37.10 -7.21 -4.30
N GLN A 68 36.04 -7.92 -4.70
CA GLN A 68 36.11 -9.16 -5.47
C GLN A 68 34.80 -9.45 -6.21
N ALA A 69 34.84 -9.46 -7.54
CA ALA A 69 33.70 -9.81 -8.40
C ALA A 69 33.86 -11.16 -9.13
N ARG A 70 35.09 -11.68 -9.21
CA ARG A 70 35.45 -12.88 -9.97
C ARG A 70 35.67 -14.06 -9.02
N PHE A 71 34.87 -15.10 -9.19
CA PHE A 71 34.88 -16.36 -8.43
C PHE A 71 35.09 -17.54 -9.39
N VAL A 72 35.98 -17.36 -10.37
CA VAL A 72 36.19 -18.31 -11.46
C VAL A 72 36.51 -19.71 -10.94
N GLY A 73 35.69 -20.69 -11.35
CA GLY A 73 35.83 -22.09 -10.94
C GLY A 73 35.47 -22.39 -9.48
N SER A 74 34.96 -21.41 -8.74
CA SER A 74 34.43 -21.60 -7.38
C SER A 74 32.95 -22.02 -7.41
N PRO A 75 32.43 -22.67 -6.36
CA PRO A 75 30.98 -22.91 -6.23
C PRO A 75 30.24 -21.60 -5.95
N LEU A 76 28.93 -21.55 -6.26
CA LEU A 76 28.04 -20.43 -5.93
C LEU A 76 28.06 -20.09 -4.44
N ARG A 77 28.28 -21.11 -3.58
CA ARG A 77 28.46 -20.93 -2.15
C ARG A 77 29.53 -19.88 -1.78
N ALA A 78 30.61 -19.78 -2.56
CA ALA A 78 31.65 -18.78 -2.32
C ALA A 78 31.16 -17.35 -2.55
N VAL A 79 30.29 -17.14 -3.56
CA VAL A 79 29.63 -15.85 -3.81
C VAL A 79 28.65 -15.52 -2.69
N TYR A 80 27.85 -16.50 -2.25
CA TYR A 80 26.94 -16.37 -1.12
C TYR A 80 27.66 -15.91 0.16
N ASP A 81 28.73 -16.59 0.57
CA ASP A 81 29.43 -16.28 1.81
C ASP A 81 30.05 -14.87 1.72
N TYR A 82 30.59 -14.53 0.56
CA TYR A 82 31.17 -13.21 0.30
C TYR A 82 30.13 -12.08 0.30
N HIS A 83 28.97 -12.30 -0.30
CA HIS A 83 27.89 -11.30 -0.35
C HIS A 83 27.35 -10.98 1.05
N LEU A 84 27.25 -11.98 1.94
CA LEU A 84 26.91 -11.78 3.35
C LEU A 84 27.91 -10.86 4.07
N GLU A 85 29.21 -10.93 3.75
CA GLU A 85 30.23 -10.04 4.30
C GLU A 85 30.11 -8.59 3.79
N LEU A 86 29.53 -8.39 2.60
CA LEU A 86 29.29 -7.07 2.03
C LEU A 86 28.04 -6.39 2.58
N GLY A 87 27.01 -7.15 2.96
CA GLY A 87 25.74 -6.60 3.45
C GLY A 87 25.87 -5.50 4.53
N PRO A 88 26.70 -5.66 5.59
CA PRO A 88 26.90 -4.60 6.59
C PRO A 88 27.43 -3.28 6.04
N ARG A 89 28.11 -3.29 4.89
CA ARG A 89 28.71 -2.10 4.27
C ARG A 89 27.69 -1.25 3.52
N ARG A 90 26.49 -1.79 3.24
CA ARG A 90 25.40 -1.12 2.51
C ARG A 90 25.84 -0.48 1.19
N THR A 91 26.75 -1.14 0.48
CA THR A 91 27.23 -0.71 -0.84
C THR A 91 26.51 -1.40 -2.00
N PHE A 92 25.83 -2.50 -1.70
CA PHE A 92 25.03 -3.30 -2.62
C PHE A 92 23.78 -3.77 -1.89
N ASP A 93 22.76 -4.18 -2.66
CA ASP A 93 21.60 -4.88 -2.11
C ASP A 93 22.07 -6.07 -1.22
N PRO A 94 21.55 -6.23 0.00
CA PRO A 94 21.99 -7.29 0.90
C PRO A 94 21.23 -8.62 0.74
N ILE A 95 20.17 -8.65 -0.07
CA ILE A 95 19.27 -9.79 -0.27
C ILE A 95 19.47 -10.40 -1.65
N TYR A 96 19.59 -9.58 -2.70
CA TYR A 96 19.61 -10.01 -4.10
C TYR A 96 20.98 -9.80 -4.76
N PHE A 97 21.40 -10.77 -5.57
CA PHE A 97 22.58 -10.63 -6.42
C PHE A 97 22.50 -11.46 -7.70
N ILE A 98 23.30 -11.06 -8.71
CA ILE A 98 23.32 -11.67 -10.05
C ILE A 98 24.66 -12.37 -10.27
N VAL A 99 24.64 -13.56 -10.87
CA VAL A 99 25.82 -14.37 -11.15
C VAL A 99 25.85 -14.88 -12.59
N ALA A 100 26.92 -14.57 -13.32
CA ALA A 100 27.23 -15.24 -14.58
C ALA A 100 27.84 -16.62 -14.31
N THR A 101 27.16 -17.68 -14.75
CA THR A 101 27.57 -19.09 -14.54
C THR A 101 28.08 -19.77 -15.81
N ASP A 102 27.85 -19.18 -16.99
CA ASP A 102 28.31 -19.63 -18.30
C ASP A 102 28.86 -18.43 -19.11
N LYS A 103 29.81 -18.68 -20.01
CA LYS A 103 30.34 -17.65 -20.93
C LYS A 103 29.30 -17.25 -21.98
N GLU A 104 28.38 -18.16 -22.31
CA GLU A 104 27.28 -17.94 -23.25
C GLU A 104 26.06 -17.30 -22.55
N TRP A 105 26.29 -16.37 -21.61
CA TRP A 105 25.25 -15.73 -20.80
C TRP A 105 24.20 -14.97 -21.64
N LYS A 106 24.52 -14.61 -22.89
CA LYS A 106 23.56 -13.97 -23.82
C LYS A 106 22.39 -14.89 -24.18
N THR A 107 22.65 -16.20 -24.33
CA THR A 107 21.63 -17.19 -24.72
C THR A 107 21.17 -18.02 -23.52
N LYS A 108 22.08 -18.33 -22.59
CA LYS A 108 21.78 -19.13 -21.39
C LYS A 108 21.34 -18.30 -20.19
N GLY A 109 21.39 -16.97 -20.29
CA GLY A 109 21.06 -16.05 -19.22
C GLY A 109 22.07 -16.02 -18.08
N VAL A 110 21.63 -15.41 -16.98
CA VAL A 110 22.35 -15.28 -15.71
C VAL A 110 21.54 -15.93 -14.59
N LEU A 111 22.22 -16.28 -13.50
CA LEU A 111 21.54 -16.77 -12.31
C LEU A 111 21.21 -15.58 -11.40
N LEU A 112 19.93 -15.34 -11.16
CA LEU A 112 19.47 -14.42 -10.14
C LEU A 112 19.30 -15.18 -8.82
N VAL A 113 19.80 -14.62 -7.72
CA VAL A 113 19.80 -15.26 -6.40
C VAL A 113 19.11 -14.36 -5.38
N THR A 114 18.27 -14.95 -4.55
CA THR A 114 17.77 -14.33 -3.31
C THR A 114 18.32 -15.03 -2.08
N LEU A 115 18.64 -14.23 -1.06
CA LEU A 115 18.92 -14.69 0.29
C LEU A 115 17.65 -14.72 1.17
N ASP A 116 16.55 -14.18 0.67
CA ASP A 116 15.26 -14.12 1.33
C ASP A 116 14.12 -14.05 0.29
N ASP A 117 13.36 -15.11 0.14
CA ASP A 117 12.22 -15.16 -0.79
C ASP A 117 11.04 -14.27 -0.39
N GLY A 118 11.12 -13.60 0.77
CA GLY A 118 10.11 -12.66 1.24
C GLY A 118 8.89 -13.32 1.89
N ASN A 119 8.90 -14.65 2.05
CA ASN A 119 7.83 -15.37 2.75
C ASN A 119 7.95 -15.17 4.27
N VAL A 120 7.09 -14.31 4.82
CA VAL A 120 7.05 -13.99 6.26
C VAL A 120 6.32 -15.04 7.11
N ASP A 121 5.57 -15.95 6.48
CA ASP A 121 4.83 -17.01 7.16
C ASP A 121 5.71 -18.24 7.48
N GLU A 122 6.88 -18.35 6.84
CA GLU A 122 7.87 -19.40 7.09
C GLU A 122 9.02 -18.91 8.00
N LEU A 123 9.50 -19.81 8.87
CA LEU A 123 10.60 -19.52 9.79
C LEU A 123 11.93 -19.46 9.03
N GLY A 124 12.55 -18.28 9.02
CA GLY A 124 13.88 -18.02 8.44
C GLY A 124 13.82 -17.31 7.09
N CYS A 125 14.96 -16.77 6.65
CA CYS A 125 15.12 -16.21 5.29
C CYS A 125 15.55 -17.33 4.36
N LYS A 126 14.63 -17.82 3.54
CA LYS A 126 14.89 -18.92 2.62
C LYS A 126 15.63 -18.42 1.40
N THR A 127 16.68 -19.14 1.02
CA THR A 127 17.42 -18.82 -0.21
C THR A 127 16.77 -19.51 -1.40
N ASP A 128 16.83 -18.88 -2.56
CA ASP A 128 16.46 -19.51 -3.81
C ASP A 128 17.22 -18.86 -4.98
N SER A 129 17.16 -19.49 -6.15
CA SER A 129 17.75 -18.97 -7.38
C SER A 129 16.97 -19.47 -8.60
N PHE A 130 17.04 -18.72 -9.69
CA PHE A 130 16.56 -19.16 -11.00
C PHE A 130 17.36 -18.49 -12.13
N PHE A 131 17.33 -19.11 -13.31
CA PHE A 131 17.98 -18.55 -14.50
C PHE A 131 17.04 -17.55 -15.17
N ILE A 132 17.57 -16.39 -15.54
CA ILE A 132 16.83 -15.30 -16.18
C ILE A 132 17.65 -14.75 -17.35
N LYS A 133 16.99 -14.19 -18.38
CA LYS A 133 17.70 -13.45 -19.43
C LYS A 133 18.48 -12.30 -18.81
N ALA A 134 19.68 -12.03 -19.34
CA ALA A 134 20.50 -10.95 -18.80
C ALA A 134 19.76 -9.61 -18.79
N GLY A 135 19.08 -9.25 -19.90
CA GLY A 135 18.29 -8.03 -20.06
C GLY A 135 17.27 -7.75 -18.96
N ASP A 136 16.59 -8.80 -18.48
CA ASP A 136 15.51 -8.69 -17.52
C ASP A 136 16.01 -8.59 -16.06
N ALA A 137 17.24 -9.04 -15.78
CA ALA A 137 17.72 -9.30 -14.43
C ALA A 137 17.73 -8.06 -13.52
N GLY A 138 18.22 -6.91 -14.00
CA GLY A 138 18.28 -5.70 -13.18
C GLY A 138 16.90 -5.11 -12.91
N LEU A 139 16.01 -5.13 -13.91
CA LEU A 139 14.63 -4.67 -13.76
C LEU A 139 13.85 -5.54 -12.76
N THR A 140 14.03 -6.86 -12.84
CA THR A 140 13.47 -7.81 -11.87
C THR A 140 13.93 -7.48 -10.45
N VAL A 141 15.22 -7.22 -10.21
CA VAL A 141 15.66 -6.84 -8.86
C VAL A 141 15.10 -5.50 -8.43
N SER A 142 15.04 -4.51 -9.31
CA SER A 142 14.39 -3.23 -8.99
C SER A 142 12.92 -3.41 -8.60
N ASN A 143 12.17 -4.27 -9.29
CA ASN A 143 10.78 -4.61 -8.95
C ASN A 143 10.67 -5.28 -7.57
N LEU A 144 11.56 -6.22 -7.26
CA LEU A 144 11.62 -6.88 -5.96
C LEU A 144 11.94 -5.88 -4.83
N GLN A 145 12.91 -4.99 -5.06
CA GLN A 145 13.34 -3.98 -4.08
C GLN A 145 12.23 -2.97 -3.72
N ILE A 146 11.39 -2.58 -4.68
CA ILE A 146 10.27 -1.66 -4.44
C ILE A 146 8.98 -2.38 -4.05
N GLY A 147 9.00 -3.72 -3.97
CA GLY A 147 7.82 -4.55 -3.70
C GLY A 147 6.76 -4.46 -4.79
N ASN A 148 7.16 -4.29 -6.05
CA ASN A 148 6.27 -4.35 -7.22
C ASN A 148 5.87 -5.79 -7.56
N SER A 149 6.75 -6.74 -7.28
CA SER A 149 6.57 -8.19 -7.43
C SER A 149 7.21 -8.93 -6.26
N ASP A 150 6.87 -10.21 -6.11
CA ASP A 150 7.56 -11.12 -5.19
C ASP A 150 8.47 -12.11 -5.93
N TRP A 151 9.26 -12.86 -5.16
CA TRP A 151 10.27 -13.76 -5.71
C TRP A 151 9.68 -14.89 -6.57
N LEU A 152 8.54 -15.45 -6.15
CA LEU A 152 7.90 -16.55 -6.87
C LEU A 152 7.31 -16.05 -8.19
N GLU A 153 6.72 -14.86 -8.20
CA GLU A 153 6.17 -14.22 -9.39
C GLU A 153 7.24 -13.95 -10.47
N GLU A 154 8.38 -13.39 -10.06
CA GLU A 154 9.49 -13.14 -10.98
C GLU A 154 10.07 -14.45 -11.54
N LYS A 155 10.16 -15.47 -10.70
CA LYS A 155 10.58 -16.81 -11.12
C LYS A 155 9.62 -17.43 -12.13
N GLU A 156 8.31 -17.41 -11.86
CA GLU A 156 7.31 -17.93 -12.81
C GLU A 156 7.29 -17.18 -14.15
N SER A 157 7.58 -15.88 -14.13
CA SER A 157 7.50 -15.02 -15.32
C SER A 157 8.74 -15.08 -16.21
N TYR A 158 9.92 -15.20 -15.60
CA TYR A 158 11.19 -15.00 -16.29
C TYR A 158 12.14 -16.20 -16.20
N GLU A 159 11.80 -17.26 -15.47
CA GLU A 159 12.64 -18.46 -15.41
C GLU A 159 12.80 -19.09 -16.79
N ILE A 160 14.05 -19.18 -17.23
CA ILE A 160 14.44 -19.91 -18.42
C ILE A 160 15.05 -21.25 -18.04
N ALA A 161 14.88 -22.26 -18.90
CA ALA A 161 15.44 -23.58 -18.66
C ALA A 161 16.98 -23.52 -18.62
N PRO A 162 17.63 -24.28 -17.71
CA PRO A 162 19.08 -24.37 -17.69
C PRO A 162 19.56 -25.05 -18.99
N GLY A 163 20.11 -24.24 -19.91
CA GLY A 163 20.67 -24.73 -21.18
C GLY A 163 20.29 -23.93 -22.44
N GLY A 164 19.28 -23.05 -22.38
CA GLY A 164 18.79 -22.25 -23.51
C GLY A 164 18.06 -23.09 -24.57
N ASP A 165 16.83 -22.72 -24.92
CA ASP A 165 16.18 -23.19 -26.15
C ASP A 165 15.70 -21.96 -26.93
N ASP A 166 16.30 -21.76 -28.10
CA ASP A 166 16.03 -20.67 -29.03
C ASP A 166 14.75 -20.97 -29.79
N GLY A 167 13.69 -20.23 -29.49
CA GLY A 167 12.57 -20.01 -30.39
C GLY A 167 12.69 -18.61 -31.01
N ASP A 168 13.58 -18.45 -31.98
CA ASP A 168 13.66 -17.27 -32.84
C ASP A 168 12.35 -17.14 -33.65
N ASP A 169 11.47 -16.22 -33.26
CA ASP A 169 10.46 -15.66 -34.17
C ASP A 169 11.00 -14.33 -34.71
N ASP A 170 11.60 -14.44 -35.88
CA ASP A 170 12.17 -13.38 -36.71
C ASP A 170 11.02 -12.55 -37.32
N ASP A 171 10.69 -11.40 -36.72
CA ASP A 171 9.70 -10.44 -37.24
C ASP A 171 10.23 -9.73 -38.50
N GLY A 172 10.05 -10.40 -39.64
CA GLY A 172 10.26 -9.84 -40.97
C GLY A 172 9.13 -8.89 -41.39
N ASP A 173 9.43 -7.60 -41.32
CA ASP A 173 8.67 -6.50 -41.94
C ASP A 173 8.41 -6.75 -43.44
N ASN A 174 7.14 -6.71 -43.87
CA ASN A 174 6.76 -6.41 -45.25
C ASN A 174 5.36 -5.77 -45.31
N ASN A 175 5.40 -4.45 -45.30
CA ASN A 175 4.39 -3.50 -45.77
C ASN A 175 3.76 -3.86 -47.13
N LEU A 176 2.42 -3.84 -47.25
CA LEU A 176 1.65 -3.41 -48.45
C LEU A 176 0.13 -3.46 -48.17
N GLY A 177 -0.52 -2.29 -48.20
CA GLY A 177 -1.94 -2.15 -47.89
C GLY A 177 -2.91 -2.65 -48.98
N SER A 178 -4.14 -2.96 -48.57
CA SER A 178 -5.34 -2.75 -49.38
C SER A 178 -6.61 -2.78 -48.50
N LYS A 179 -7.56 -1.93 -48.87
CA LYS A 179 -8.90 -1.80 -48.29
C LYS A 179 -9.82 -2.97 -48.63
N ASP A 180 -10.86 -3.06 -47.78
CA ASP A 180 -12.25 -3.49 -48.03
C ASP A 180 -12.70 -4.92 -47.65
N LYS A 181 -13.53 -4.93 -46.59
CA LYS A 181 -14.86 -5.55 -46.40
C LYS A 181 -15.04 -7.08 -46.29
N ASP A 182 -15.54 -7.43 -45.10
CA ASP A 182 -16.70 -8.29 -44.77
C ASP A 182 -16.87 -9.63 -45.52
N THR A 183 -16.74 -10.76 -44.80
CA THR A 183 -17.90 -11.59 -44.36
C THR A 183 -17.48 -12.85 -43.57
N ALA A 184 -18.06 -12.94 -42.37
CA ALA A 184 -18.48 -14.08 -41.56
C ALA A 184 -17.95 -15.52 -41.80
N GLY A 185 -17.53 -16.16 -40.69
CA GLY A 185 -17.76 -17.58 -40.44
C GLY A 185 -16.81 -18.24 -39.42
N ASP A 186 -17.30 -18.42 -38.18
CA ASP A 186 -17.10 -19.54 -37.20
C ASP A 186 -15.86 -20.44 -37.31
N ASP A 187 -15.19 -20.92 -36.26
CA ASP A 187 -15.46 -21.00 -34.82
C ASP A 187 -14.11 -21.34 -34.14
N SER A 188 -13.78 -20.65 -33.05
CA SER A 188 -13.04 -21.27 -31.95
C SER A 188 -13.24 -20.42 -30.70
N GLU A 189 -14.08 -20.95 -29.84
CA GLU A 189 -14.51 -20.40 -28.56
C GLU A 189 -13.32 -19.98 -27.68
N GLY A 190 -13.35 -18.72 -27.26
CA GLY A 190 -12.45 -18.14 -26.26
C GLY A 190 -13.00 -16.77 -25.86
N ASN A 191 -13.86 -16.76 -24.83
CA ASN A 191 -14.48 -15.59 -24.20
C ASN A 191 -13.61 -14.33 -24.26
N SER A 192 -13.92 -13.40 -25.18
CA SER A 192 -13.15 -12.17 -25.45
C SER A 192 -13.78 -10.90 -24.85
N ASP A 193 -14.85 -11.03 -24.07
CA ASP A 193 -15.63 -9.89 -23.55
C ASP A 193 -15.06 -9.20 -22.30
N ASP A 194 -13.89 -9.63 -21.80
CA ASP A 194 -13.22 -8.97 -20.68
C ASP A 194 -11.88 -8.35 -21.10
N SER A 195 -11.84 -7.76 -22.30
CA SER A 195 -10.70 -6.96 -22.74
C SER A 195 -10.81 -5.58 -22.09
N GLY A 196 -10.17 -5.40 -20.93
CA GLY A 196 -10.08 -4.09 -20.27
C GLY A 196 -9.47 -3.02 -21.16
N PRO A 197 -9.41 -1.77 -20.68
CA PRO A 197 -8.85 -0.68 -21.46
C PRO A 197 -7.43 -0.99 -21.92
N ASP A 198 -7.07 -0.46 -23.08
CA ASP A 198 -5.74 -0.67 -23.64
C ASP A 198 -4.65 -0.09 -22.74
N PRO A 199 -3.47 -0.74 -22.69
CA PRO A 199 -2.34 -0.20 -21.97
C PRO A 199 -2.01 1.18 -22.56
N PRO A 200 -1.59 2.13 -21.71
CA PRO A 200 -1.25 3.45 -22.19
C PRO A 200 0.05 3.38 -23.03
N PRO A 201 0.28 4.33 -23.96
CA PRO A 201 1.41 4.27 -24.86
C PRO A 201 2.77 4.10 -24.16
N ALA A 202 3.63 3.25 -24.72
CA ALA A 202 4.95 2.90 -24.13
C ALA A 202 5.87 4.12 -23.88
N HIS A 203 5.63 5.25 -24.54
CA HIS A 203 6.44 6.47 -24.41
C HIS A 203 6.10 7.35 -23.19
N ILE A 204 5.19 6.93 -22.30
CA ILE A 204 4.90 7.67 -21.06
C ILE A 204 6.01 7.39 -20.05
N LYS A 205 6.96 8.33 -19.90
CA LYS A 205 8.20 8.12 -19.14
C LYS A 205 8.19 8.56 -17.67
N HIS A 206 7.11 9.13 -17.14
CA HIS A 206 7.11 9.83 -15.84
C HIS A 206 6.18 9.21 -14.77
N ILE A 207 5.66 8.00 -15.00
CA ILE A 207 4.70 7.33 -14.11
C ILE A 207 5.12 5.89 -13.92
N ASP A 208 5.82 5.57 -12.84
CA ASP A 208 6.36 4.21 -12.68
C ASP A 208 5.26 3.16 -12.53
N THR A 209 4.17 3.52 -11.81
CA THR A 209 2.99 2.66 -11.63
C THR A 209 1.67 3.43 -11.77
N PHE A 210 0.68 2.78 -12.37
CA PHE A 210 -0.69 3.29 -12.50
C PHE A 210 -1.59 2.72 -11.40
N ALA A 211 -2.44 3.57 -10.84
CA ALA A 211 -3.44 3.16 -9.87
C ALA A 211 -4.69 2.61 -10.55
N PRO A 212 -4.99 1.30 -10.41
CA PRO A 212 -6.18 0.70 -11.03
C PRO A 212 -7.45 1.12 -10.27
N LEU A 213 -8.45 1.57 -11.03
CA LEU A 213 -9.77 1.95 -10.54
C LEU A 213 -10.87 1.07 -11.15
N TYR A 214 -11.66 0.45 -10.29
CA TYR A 214 -12.86 -0.29 -10.64
C TYR A 214 -14.07 0.47 -10.13
N VAL A 215 -15.13 0.58 -10.93
CA VAL A 215 -16.31 1.36 -10.54
C VAL A 215 -17.57 0.52 -10.66
N VAL A 216 -18.50 0.66 -9.72
CA VAL A 216 -19.83 0.07 -9.87
C VAL A 216 -20.61 0.78 -10.99
N SER A 217 -21.51 0.05 -11.64
CA SER A 217 -22.45 0.59 -12.62
C SER A 217 -23.18 1.84 -12.09
N GLY A 218 -23.25 2.90 -12.91
CA GLY A 218 -23.86 4.19 -12.55
C GLY A 218 -22.88 5.28 -12.12
N ILE A 219 -21.57 4.98 -12.04
CA ILE A 219 -20.51 5.96 -11.82
C ILE A 219 -19.88 6.37 -13.16
N ASP A 220 -19.72 7.67 -13.36
CA ASP A 220 -18.88 8.23 -14.40
C ASP A 220 -17.40 8.12 -13.97
N ALA A 221 -16.70 7.13 -14.53
CA ALA A 221 -15.31 6.84 -14.19
C ALA A 221 -14.37 8.00 -14.53
N GLU A 222 -14.56 8.66 -15.68
CA GLU A 222 -13.69 9.77 -16.11
C GLU A 222 -13.82 10.96 -15.17
N LYS A 223 -15.04 11.30 -14.77
CA LYS A 223 -15.29 12.36 -13.79
C LYS A 223 -14.67 12.05 -12.43
N LEU A 224 -14.78 10.80 -11.96
CA LEU A 224 -14.16 10.37 -10.71
C LEU A 224 -12.63 10.44 -10.80
N ILE A 225 -12.06 9.96 -11.90
CA ILE A 225 -10.61 10.04 -12.15
C ILE A 225 -10.15 11.50 -12.12
N TYR A 226 -10.82 12.41 -12.84
CA TYR A 226 -10.48 13.84 -12.83
C TYR A 226 -10.47 14.44 -11.42
N LYS A 227 -11.39 13.98 -10.55
CA LYS A 227 -11.49 14.43 -9.15
C LYS A 227 -10.36 13.91 -8.27
N LEU A 228 -9.93 12.67 -8.48
CA LEU A 228 -8.91 12.01 -7.66
C LEU A 228 -7.48 12.33 -8.12
N GLU A 229 -7.31 12.64 -9.41
CA GLU A 229 -6.01 12.76 -10.04
C GLU A 229 -5.20 13.95 -9.51
N PRO A 230 -3.98 13.71 -8.99
CA PRO A 230 -3.07 14.75 -8.53
C PRO A 230 -2.82 15.83 -9.59
N GLY A 231 -3.16 17.08 -9.27
CA GLY A 231 -2.95 18.21 -10.15
C GLY A 231 -3.70 18.11 -11.47
N SER A 232 -4.86 17.45 -11.51
CA SER A 232 -5.66 17.22 -12.72
C SER A 232 -5.84 18.47 -13.57
N SER A 233 -6.11 19.62 -12.96
CA SER A 233 -6.21 20.93 -13.63
C SER A 233 -4.97 21.36 -14.44
N ARG A 234 -3.79 20.82 -14.14
CA ARG A 234 -2.52 21.11 -14.82
C ARG A 234 -2.15 20.06 -15.88
N LYS A 235 -2.80 18.89 -15.84
CA LYS A 235 -2.57 17.75 -16.73
C LYS A 235 -3.51 17.86 -17.93
N LYS A 236 -2.95 18.06 -19.12
CA LYS A 236 -3.75 18.38 -20.32
C LYS A 236 -4.11 17.15 -21.14
N LYS A 237 -3.44 16.02 -20.88
CA LYS A 237 -3.63 14.76 -21.61
C LYS A 237 -3.91 13.63 -20.63
N PRO A 238 -5.18 13.39 -20.26
CA PRO A 238 -5.55 12.34 -19.30
C PRO A 238 -4.99 10.96 -19.66
N GLU A 239 -4.93 10.64 -20.96
CA GLU A 239 -4.40 9.38 -21.47
C GLU A 239 -2.93 9.13 -21.13
N THR A 240 -2.11 10.19 -21.03
CA THR A 240 -0.66 10.09 -20.79
C THR A 240 -0.23 10.56 -19.41
N ASP A 241 -0.90 11.58 -18.87
CA ASP A 241 -0.40 12.33 -17.71
C ASP A 241 -1.02 11.85 -16.39
N TYR A 242 -2.17 11.17 -16.46
CA TYR A 242 -2.88 10.74 -15.25
C TYR A 242 -2.24 9.48 -14.68
N MET A 243 -2.25 9.32 -13.37
CA MET A 243 -1.80 8.11 -12.68
C MET A 243 -2.93 7.11 -12.48
N ILE A 244 -4.17 7.57 -12.36
CA ILE A 244 -5.32 6.69 -12.12
C ILE A 244 -5.85 6.15 -13.45
N ARG A 245 -6.14 4.85 -13.50
CA ARG A 245 -6.64 4.17 -14.70
C ARG A 245 -7.87 3.34 -14.37
N TRP A 246 -9.00 3.69 -14.96
CA TRP A 246 -10.19 2.84 -14.96
C TRP A 246 -9.86 1.48 -15.59
N GLN A 247 -10.35 0.38 -15.01
CA GLN A 247 -10.06 -1.00 -15.44
C GLN A 247 -11.29 -1.81 -15.84
N ALA A 248 -12.43 -1.57 -15.18
CA ALA A 248 -13.70 -2.19 -15.51
C ALA A 248 -14.86 -1.48 -14.78
N THR A 249 -16.04 -1.61 -15.36
CA THR A 249 -17.31 -1.37 -14.66
C THR A 249 -17.80 -2.70 -14.09
N LEU A 250 -18.14 -2.70 -12.81
CA LEU A 250 -18.58 -3.85 -12.05
C LEU A 250 -20.11 -3.84 -11.88
N THR A 251 -20.69 -5.02 -11.75
CA THR A 251 -22.14 -5.19 -11.60
C THR A 251 -22.39 -6.07 -10.39
N PRO A 252 -23.08 -5.58 -9.35
CA PRO A 252 -23.34 -6.38 -8.17
C PRO A 252 -24.29 -7.53 -8.49
N GLN A 253 -23.99 -8.72 -7.98
CA GLN A 253 -24.79 -9.92 -8.26
C GLN A 253 -26.19 -9.85 -7.63
N ASN A 254 -26.32 -9.20 -6.48
CA ASN A 254 -27.58 -9.03 -5.77
C ASN A 254 -28.08 -7.58 -5.87
N LEU A 255 -29.00 -7.32 -6.80
CA LEU A 255 -29.59 -6.00 -7.03
C LEU A 255 -30.59 -5.55 -5.94
N SER A 256 -31.07 -6.46 -5.08
CA SER A 256 -32.19 -6.17 -4.16
C SER A 256 -31.85 -5.18 -3.04
N SER A 257 -30.58 -4.87 -2.81
CA SER A 257 -30.11 -3.84 -1.85
C SER A 257 -29.31 -2.71 -2.50
N ALA A 258 -29.10 -2.75 -3.83
CA ALA A 258 -28.02 -2.00 -4.48
C ALA A 258 -28.26 -0.48 -4.60
N HIS A 259 -29.49 0.02 -4.48
CA HIS A 259 -29.78 1.42 -4.76
C HIS A 259 -30.75 2.04 -3.75
N SER A 260 -30.25 2.35 -2.55
CA SER A 260 -30.83 3.46 -1.80
C SER A 260 -30.54 4.74 -2.58
N SER A 261 -31.57 5.53 -2.87
CA SER A 261 -31.39 6.88 -3.44
C SER A 261 -30.89 7.89 -2.41
N SER A 262 -30.86 7.50 -1.13
CA SER A 262 -30.38 8.36 -0.06
C SER A 262 -28.85 8.32 0.00
N PRO A 263 -28.17 9.47 -0.12
CA PRO A 263 -26.72 9.55 0.01
C PRO A 263 -26.23 9.26 1.43
N MET A 264 -27.12 9.18 2.43
CA MET A 264 -26.77 8.85 3.82
C MET A 264 -26.90 7.35 4.12
N THR A 265 -27.40 6.54 3.20
CA THR A 265 -27.46 5.09 3.41
C THR A 265 -26.08 4.47 3.17
N PRO A 266 -25.46 3.82 4.16
CA PRO A 266 -24.18 3.18 3.97
C PRO A 266 -24.22 2.10 2.89
N PRO A 267 -23.11 1.87 2.16
CA PRO A 267 -23.02 0.75 1.23
C PRO A 267 -23.21 -0.58 1.97
N ASP A 268 -23.96 -1.49 1.35
CA ASP A 268 -24.17 -2.84 1.85
C ASP A 268 -22.85 -3.61 1.83
N ALA A 269 -22.40 -4.08 2.99
CA ALA A 269 -21.12 -4.79 3.13
C ALA A 269 -21.03 -6.05 2.26
N ALA A 270 -22.14 -6.75 2.00
CA ALA A 270 -22.15 -7.91 1.12
C ALA A 270 -21.97 -7.51 -0.35
N VAL A 271 -22.56 -6.38 -0.75
CA VAL A 271 -22.37 -5.81 -2.10
C VAL A 271 -20.94 -5.30 -2.27
N THR A 272 -20.40 -4.60 -1.29
CA THR A 272 -19.00 -4.17 -1.30
C THR A 272 -18.06 -5.37 -1.44
N ALA A 273 -18.28 -6.44 -0.67
CA ALA A 273 -17.46 -7.65 -0.73
C ALA A 273 -17.53 -8.35 -2.10
N ASP A 274 -18.72 -8.44 -2.72
CA ASP A 274 -18.90 -8.96 -4.07
C ASP A 274 -18.13 -8.13 -5.11
N LEU A 275 -18.27 -6.80 -5.08
CA LEU A 275 -17.57 -5.91 -6.01
C LEU A 275 -16.04 -5.97 -5.84
N VAL A 276 -15.55 -6.06 -4.60
CA VAL A 276 -14.12 -6.27 -4.32
C VAL A 276 -13.66 -7.62 -4.89
N ALA A 277 -14.43 -8.69 -4.70
CA ALA A 277 -14.09 -10.01 -5.25
C ALA A 277 -14.06 -10.00 -6.79
N GLN A 278 -14.99 -9.31 -7.43
CA GLN A 278 -14.99 -9.12 -8.90
C GLN A 278 -13.77 -8.33 -9.37
N ALA A 279 -13.39 -7.25 -8.67
CA ALA A 279 -12.20 -6.47 -8.99
C ALA A 279 -10.94 -7.33 -8.91
N CYS A 280 -10.78 -8.08 -7.81
CA CYS A 280 -9.68 -9.01 -7.61
C CYS A 280 -9.65 -10.05 -8.75
N ALA A 281 -10.75 -10.74 -9.03
CA ALA A 281 -10.79 -11.78 -10.07
C ALA A 281 -10.34 -11.28 -11.46
N ARG A 282 -10.61 -10.01 -11.80
CA ARG A 282 -10.21 -9.41 -13.09
C ARG A 282 -8.79 -8.87 -13.09
N HIS A 283 -8.25 -8.50 -11.93
CA HIS A 283 -7.00 -7.74 -11.82
C HIS A 283 -5.77 -8.47 -12.42
N PRO A 284 -5.55 -9.78 -12.21
CA PRO A 284 -4.44 -10.51 -12.83
C PRO A 284 -4.40 -10.40 -14.35
N ALA A 285 -5.55 -10.54 -15.02
CA ALA A 285 -5.64 -10.38 -16.46
C ALA A 285 -5.33 -8.94 -16.92
N ARG A 286 -5.72 -7.94 -16.11
CA ARG A 286 -5.41 -6.52 -16.38
C ARG A 286 -3.91 -6.24 -16.24
N CYS A 287 -3.26 -6.74 -15.19
CA CYS A 287 -1.82 -6.60 -14.98
C CYS A 287 -0.99 -7.28 -16.08
N ARG A 288 -1.42 -8.45 -16.57
CA ARG A 288 -0.78 -9.10 -17.75
C ARG A 288 -0.85 -8.23 -18.99
N LYS A 289 -1.98 -7.53 -19.22
CA LYS A 289 -2.14 -6.62 -20.37
C LYS A 289 -1.37 -5.30 -20.19
N ASN A 290 -1.27 -4.80 -18.97
CA ASN A 290 -0.56 -3.57 -18.63
C ASN A 290 0.36 -3.80 -17.42
N PRO A 291 1.64 -4.14 -17.66
CA PRO A 291 2.60 -4.43 -16.60
C PRO A 291 2.84 -3.28 -15.62
N ARG A 292 2.46 -2.04 -15.99
CA ARG A 292 2.61 -0.84 -15.16
C ARG A 292 1.44 -0.62 -14.21
N LEU A 293 0.39 -1.45 -14.22
CA LEU A 293 -0.66 -1.36 -13.19
C LEU A 293 -0.11 -1.82 -11.85
N ASN A 294 -0.43 -1.07 -10.80
CA ASN A 294 -0.05 -1.43 -9.44
C ASN A 294 -0.67 -2.79 -9.06
N ARG A 295 0.18 -3.79 -8.83
CA ARG A 295 -0.23 -5.17 -8.55
C ARG A 295 -0.68 -5.38 -7.11
N THR A 296 -0.23 -4.55 -6.17
CA THR A 296 -0.49 -4.76 -4.74
C THR A 296 -1.71 -3.99 -4.24
N ARG A 297 -2.22 -3.02 -5.00
CA ARG A 297 -3.30 -2.12 -4.56
C ARG A 297 -4.23 -1.71 -5.68
N LEU A 298 -5.53 -1.81 -5.41
CA LEU A 298 -6.57 -1.28 -6.28
C LEU A 298 -7.61 -0.44 -5.55
N LEU A 299 -8.28 0.43 -6.31
CA LEU A 299 -9.40 1.24 -5.84
C LEU A 299 -10.71 0.68 -6.38
N VAL A 300 -11.71 0.53 -5.51
CA VAL A 300 -13.09 0.19 -5.88
C VAL A 300 -14.03 1.31 -5.46
N ALA A 301 -14.70 1.91 -6.42
CA ALA A 301 -15.83 2.81 -6.19
C ALA A 301 -17.11 1.98 -6.17
N ASP A 302 -17.51 1.54 -4.98
CA ASP A 302 -18.60 0.57 -4.77
C ASP A 302 -19.99 1.21 -4.65
N THR A 303 -20.06 2.55 -4.66
CA THR A 303 -21.30 3.32 -4.50
C THR A 303 -21.27 4.61 -5.33
N PRO A 304 -22.39 5.01 -5.95
CA PRO A 304 -22.48 6.31 -6.64
C PRO A 304 -22.36 7.50 -5.67
N HIS A 305 -22.51 7.29 -4.36
CA HIS A 305 -22.34 8.29 -3.32
C HIS A 305 -20.92 8.27 -2.73
N TYR A 306 -19.90 8.09 -3.56
CA TYR A 306 -18.50 8.01 -3.16
C TYR A 306 -17.99 9.27 -2.45
N ASP A 307 -18.60 10.43 -2.69
CA ASP A 307 -18.28 11.67 -1.97
C ASP A 307 -18.57 11.57 -0.47
N GLU A 308 -19.60 10.80 -0.11
CA GLU A 308 -20.01 10.60 1.28
C GLU A 308 -19.35 9.35 1.88
N HIS A 309 -19.31 8.25 1.14
CA HIS A 309 -18.86 6.97 1.67
C HIS A 309 -17.42 6.61 1.31
N GLY A 310 -16.73 7.48 0.56
CA GLY A 310 -15.37 7.23 0.11
C GLY A 310 -15.26 6.10 -0.91
N LEU A 311 -14.02 5.72 -1.18
CA LEU A 311 -13.63 4.61 -2.05
C LEU A 311 -13.06 3.48 -1.20
N VAL A 312 -13.15 2.26 -1.67
CA VAL A 312 -12.51 1.12 -1.04
C VAL A 312 -11.11 0.97 -1.61
N LEU A 313 -10.09 1.18 -0.76
CA LEU A 313 -8.70 0.86 -1.06
C LEU A 313 -8.46 -0.60 -0.66
N VAL A 314 -8.17 -1.44 -1.64
CA VAL A 314 -7.93 -2.87 -1.46
C VAL A 314 -6.43 -3.13 -1.59
N GLN A 315 -5.86 -3.78 -0.58
CA GLN A 315 -4.55 -4.41 -0.66
C GLN A 315 -4.72 -5.87 -1.07
N LEU A 316 -3.94 -6.28 -2.05
CA LEU A 316 -3.98 -7.61 -2.62
C LEU A 316 -2.87 -8.47 -2.03
N SER A 317 -3.19 -9.74 -1.75
CA SER A 317 -2.21 -10.83 -1.70
C SER A 317 -2.34 -11.65 -2.97
N TRP A 318 -1.21 -12.15 -3.46
CA TRP A 318 -1.15 -13.00 -4.64
C TRP A 318 -0.80 -14.42 -4.17
N ASP A 319 -1.69 -15.37 -4.43
CA ASP A 319 -1.43 -16.79 -4.22
C ASP A 319 -1.65 -17.50 -5.57
N ASP A 320 -0.60 -18.09 -6.16
CA ASP A 320 -0.69 -18.87 -7.42
C ASP A 320 -1.38 -18.10 -8.58
N GLY A 321 -1.05 -16.82 -8.76
CA GLY A 321 -1.66 -15.96 -9.79
C GLY A 321 -3.12 -15.55 -9.51
N ILE A 322 -3.67 -15.92 -8.35
CA ILE A 322 -4.99 -15.50 -7.87
C ILE A 322 -4.80 -14.37 -6.87
N THR A 323 -5.35 -13.19 -7.18
CA THR A 323 -5.40 -12.10 -6.21
C THR A 323 -6.55 -12.29 -5.23
N LYS A 324 -6.26 -12.14 -3.94
CA LYS A 324 -7.27 -12.07 -2.87
C LYS A 324 -7.11 -10.76 -2.10
N PRO A 325 -8.20 -10.21 -1.53
CA PRO A 325 -8.08 -9.06 -0.66
C PRO A 325 -7.44 -9.47 0.67
N ALA A 326 -6.20 -9.04 0.91
CA ALA A 326 -5.53 -9.21 2.20
C ALA A 326 -6.12 -8.29 3.27
N HIS A 327 -6.39 -7.05 2.87
CA HIS A 327 -7.00 -6.03 3.69
C HIS A 327 -7.68 -4.99 2.80
N TYR A 328 -8.77 -4.39 3.26
CA TYR A 328 -9.31 -3.20 2.61
C TYR A 328 -9.86 -2.22 3.64
N GLN A 329 -9.78 -0.94 3.30
CA GLN A 329 -10.29 0.17 4.09
C GLN A 329 -10.96 1.21 3.20
N ARG A 330 -11.81 2.05 3.77
CA ARG A 330 -12.38 3.19 3.04
C ARG A 330 -11.47 4.41 3.13
N ILE A 331 -11.27 5.09 2.01
CA ILE A 331 -10.52 6.35 1.92
C ILE A 331 -11.42 7.45 1.34
N PRO A 332 -11.16 8.74 1.62
CA PRO A 332 -11.91 9.83 1.02
C PRO A 332 -11.84 9.79 -0.51
N ALA A 333 -12.93 10.15 -1.20
CA ALA A 333 -12.94 10.29 -2.66
C ALA A 333 -12.45 11.69 -3.08
N GLU A 334 -11.26 12.06 -2.63
CA GLU A 334 -10.64 13.37 -2.86
C GLU A 334 -9.16 13.25 -3.23
N GLU A 335 -8.66 14.17 -4.06
CA GLU A 335 -7.29 14.19 -4.58
C GLU A 335 -6.23 14.05 -3.47
N TYR A 336 -6.25 14.97 -2.50
CA TYR A 336 -5.20 15.06 -1.48
C TYR A 336 -5.41 14.03 -0.35
N ALA A 337 -6.53 14.14 0.37
CA ALA A 337 -6.78 13.31 1.56
C ALA A 337 -7.06 11.84 1.26
N GLY A 338 -7.52 11.54 0.04
CA GLY A 338 -7.78 10.20 -0.45
C GLY A 338 -6.57 9.63 -1.19
N PHE A 339 -6.38 10.10 -2.42
CA PHE A 339 -5.43 9.47 -3.32
C PHE A 339 -3.97 9.75 -2.94
N GLN A 340 -3.54 11.00 -2.82
CA GLN A 340 -2.13 11.31 -2.49
C GLN A 340 -1.74 10.75 -1.11
N GLN A 341 -2.46 11.15 -0.07
CA GLN A 341 -2.10 10.85 1.31
C GLN A 341 -2.24 9.37 1.70
N ARG A 342 -3.10 8.59 1.04
CA ARG A 342 -3.42 7.22 1.45
C ARG A 342 -3.13 6.15 0.40
N TYR A 343 -3.19 6.47 -0.89
CA TYR A 343 -2.84 5.52 -1.94
C TYR A 343 -1.34 5.57 -2.25
N LEU A 344 -0.82 6.77 -2.55
CA LEU A 344 0.59 6.97 -2.94
C LEU A 344 1.54 6.96 -1.76
N ASP A 345 1.25 7.73 -0.71
CA ASP A 345 2.12 7.84 0.47
C ASP A 345 2.12 6.58 1.36
N ALA A 346 1.30 5.58 1.05
CA ALA A 346 1.22 4.36 1.85
C ALA A 346 2.51 3.53 1.74
N THR A 347 3.43 3.78 2.68
CA THR A 347 4.39 2.80 3.20
C THR A 347 3.60 1.76 3.99
N GLY A 348 3.08 0.73 3.32
CA GLY A 348 2.31 -0.36 3.93
C GLY A 348 1.02 0.07 4.64
N LEU A 349 -0.14 -0.50 4.26
CA LEU A 349 -1.31 -0.48 5.14
C LEU A 349 -1.02 -1.39 6.35
N HIS A 350 -0.12 -0.96 7.25
CA HIS A 350 0.10 -1.66 8.50
C HIS A 350 -1.16 -1.56 9.35
N ARG A 351 -1.59 -2.70 9.88
CA ARG A 351 -2.73 -2.75 10.80
C ARG A 351 -2.42 -1.82 11.98
N PRO A 352 -3.31 -0.86 12.30
CA PRO A 352 -3.08 0.05 13.41
C PRO A 352 -2.94 -0.74 14.71
N LYS A 353 -1.95 -0.38 15.53
CA LYS A 353 -1.71 -1.05 16.81
C LYS A 353 -2.74 -0.68 17.87
N HIS A 354 -3.27 0.54 17.79
CA HIS A 354 -4.18 1.13 18.76
C HIS A 354 -5.36 1.82 18.05
N PRO A 355 -6.54 1.84 18.66
CA PRO A 355 -7.60 2.76 18.21
C PRO A 355 -7.18 4.21 18.48
N LEU A 356 -7.75 5.15 17.73
CA LEU A 356 -7.53 6.58 17.99
C LEU A 356 -8.49 7.09 19.04
N ILE A 357 -8.01 7.97 19.91
CA ILE A 357 -8.82 8.63 20.93
C ILE A 357 -8.80 10.13 20.66
N LEU A 358 -9.98 10.77 20.66
CA LEU A 358 -10.09 12.21 20.49
C LEU A 358 -9.64 12.95 21.75
N ILE A 359 -8.76 13.92 21.58
CA ILE A 359 -8.33 14.84 22.63
C ILE A 359 -8.92 16.23 22.38
N VAL A 360 -9.62 16.76 23.37
CA VAL A 360 -10.20 18.10 23.37
C VAL A 360 -9.49 18.95 24.43
N GLU A 361 -8.77 19.98 23.98
CA GLU A 361 -8.06 20.93 24.85
C GLU A 361 -8.69 22.33 24.70
N PRO A 362 -9.30 22.89 25.76
CA PRO A 362 -9.95 24.20 25.68
C PRO A 362 -8.96 25.32 25.38
N GLY A 363 -9.34 26.19 24.43
CA GLY A 363 -8.53 27.36 24.06
C GLY A 363 -7.33 27.07 23.16
N VAL A 364 -7.03 25.80 22.86
CA VAL A 364 -5.93 25.44 21.95
C VAL A 364 -6.48 25.29 20.52
N GLY A 365 -6.11 26.23 19.65
CA GLY A 365 -6.65 26.31 18.29
C GLY A 365 -5.86 25.60 17.19
N THR A 366 -4.79 24.86 17.50
CA THR A 366 -3.94 24.20 16.47
C THR A 366 -3.16 23.02 17.05
N GLU A 367 -2.86 22.03 16.19
CA GLU A 367 -2.03 20.84 16.47
C GLU A 367 -0.57 21.15 16.90
N GLY A 368 -0.18 22.43 17.03
CA GLY A 368 1.17 22.86 17.43
C GLY A 368 1.32 23.31 18.89
N HIS A 369 0.21 23.52 19.63
CA HIS A 369 0.26 24.10 20.98
C HIS A 369 -0.28 23.17 22.10
N ALA A 370 -0.90 22.05 21.74
CA ALA A 370 -1.49 21.06 22.65
C ALA A 370 -0.44 20.13 23.31
N MET A 371 0.70 20.67 23.73
CA MET A 371 1.87 19.87 24.12
C MET A 371 1.71 19.21 25.50
N ALA A 372 0.99 19.87 26.41
CA ALA A 372 0.87 19.41 27.80
C ALA A 372 -0.01 18.16 27.92
N GLY A 373 -1.19 18.15 27.28
CA GLY A 373 -2.05 16.97 27.26
C GLY A 373 -1.39 15.83 26.51
N ARG A 374 -0.75 16.10 25.35
CA ARG A 374 -0.06 15.07 24.56
C ARG A 374 1.02 14.34 25.35
N GLN A 375 1.89 15.10 26.01
CA GLN A 375 3.00 14.53 26.79
C GLN A 375 2.50 13.78 28.03
N ALA A 376 1.45 14.27 28.68
CA ALA A 376 0.92 13.64 29.88
C ALA A 376 0.13 12.37 29.58
N LEU A 377 -0.61 12.33 28.45
CA LEU A 377 -1.42 11.19 28.02
C LEU A 377 -0.58 10.09 27.35
N ASP A 378 0.43 10.48 26.57
CA ASP A 378 1.29 9.55 25.84
C ASP A 378 2.75 10.01 25.91
N PRO A 379 3.49 9.66 26.97
CA PRO A 379 4.89 10.06 27.13
C PRO A 379 5.81 9.63 25.98
N SER A 380 5.42 8.57 25.24
CA SER A 380 6.18 8.02 24.13
C SER A 380 5.81 8.63 22.77
N TRP A 381 4.92 9.64 22.73
CA TRP A 381 4.37 10.17 21.47
C TRP A 381 5.43 10.59 20.44
N ARG A 382 6.60 11.06 20.89
CA ARG A 382 7.70 11.51 20.02
C ARG A 382 8.40 10.38 19.28
N THR A 383 8.37 9.18 19.85
CA THR A 383 9.02 7.99 19.29
C THR A 383 8.04 7.09 18.56
N ARG A 384 6.74 7.39 18.61
CA ARG A 384 5.71 6.65 17.87
C ARG A 384 5.72 7.02 16.40
N GLY A 385 5.72 6.00 15.54
CA GLY A 385 5.45 6.17 14.11
C GLY A 385 3.96 6.44 13.84
N GLU A 386 3.64 6.76 12.59
CA GLU A 386 2.27 7.06 12.14
C GLU A 386 1.26 5.97 12.52
N HIS A 387 1.64 4.69 12.37
CA HIS A 387 0.78 3.52 12.64
C HIS A 387 0.67 3.15 14.12
N ASP A 388 1.45 3.80 14.98
CA ASP A 388 1.47 3.59 16.42
C ASP A 388 0.81 4.77 17.17
N LYS A 389 0.22 5.71 16.44
CA LYS A 389 -0.53 6.84 17.01
C LYS A 389 -1.73 6.34 17.82
N ARG A 390 -1.95 6.97 18.97
CA ARG A 390 -3.06 6.69 19.87
C ARG A 390 -4.08 7.83 19.96
N VAL A 391 -3.69 9.03 19.52
CA VAL A 391 -4.46 10.26 19.76
C VAL A 391 -4.66 11.09 18.50
N VAL A 392 -5.84 11.69 18.38
CA VAL A 392 -6.17 12.72 17.39
C VAL A 392 -6.73 13.94 18.11
N TYR A 393 -6.43 15.14 17.62
CA TYR A 393 -6.87 16.37 18.26
C TYR A 393 -8.14 16.93 17.64
N ALA A 394 -8.95 17.55 18.49
CA ALA A 394 -10.17 18.22 18.10
C ALA A 394 -9.90 19.29 17.02
N PRO A 395 -10.61 19.26 15.88
CA PRO A 395 -10.36 20.20 14.81
C PRO A 395 -10.79 21.61 15.24
N PRO A 396 -10.05 22.67 14.89
CA PRO A 396 -10.39 24.03 15.33
C PRO A 396 -11.55 24.65 14.55
N ARG A 397 -11.91 24.06 13.40
CA ARG A 397 -12.90 24.59 12.48
C ARG A 397 -13.65 23.46 11.79
N ARG A 398 -14.93 23.72 11.47
CA ARG A 398 -15.71 22.95 10.50
C ARG A 398 -15.55 23.59 9.13
N VAL A 399 -15.04 22.82 8.18
CA VAL A 399 -14.94 23.22 6.78
C VAL A 399 -16.20 22.74 6.07
N VAL A 400 -16.98 23.68 5.53
CA VAL A 400 -18.14 23.37 4.70
C VAL A 400 -17.87 23.91 3.30
N PRO A 401 -17.86 23.06 2.26
CA PRO A 401 -17.64 23.50 0.89
C PRO A 401 -18.56 24.67 0.50
N GLY A 402 -17.97 25.74 -0.04
CA GLY A 402 -18.72 26.94 -0.47
C GLY A 402 -19.21 27.85 0.67
N ARG A 403 -18.84 27.60 1.93
CA ARG A 403 -19.16 28.47 3.08
C ARG A 403 -17.89 28.94 3.79
N VAL A 404 -18.03 30.01 4.58
CA VAL A 404 -16.98 30.47 5.49
C VAL A 404 -16.76 29.40 6.55
N ASN A 405 -15.51 29.02 6.79
CA ASN A 405 -15.15 28.06 7.82
C ASN A 405 -15.70 28.49 9.18
N GLU A 406 -16.46 27.60 9.81
CA GLU A 406 -17.06 27.83 11.11
C GLU A 406 -16.03 27.50 12.19
N ARG A 407 -15.76 28.43 13.12
CA ARG A 407 -14.88 28.17 14.26
C ARG A 407 -15.63 27.32 15.28
N ILE A 408 -15.04 26.19 15.66
CA ILE A 408 -15.58 25.37 16.73
C ILE A 408 -15.06 25.92 18.06
N GLN A 409 -15.97 26.17 19.00
CA GLN A 409 -15.65 26.59 20.35
C GLN A 409 -15.54 25.33 21.22
N TRP A 410 -14.31 24.99 21.61
CA TRP A 410 -14.00 23.90 22.53
C TRP A 410 -13.90 24.40 23.98
N GLU A 411 -14.66 25.43 24.34
CA GLU A 411 -14.52 26.10 25.64
C GLU A 411 -15.25 25.37 26.78
N LYS A 412 -16.30 24.62 26.44
CA LYS A 412 -17.14 23.92 27.42
C LYS A 412 -17.31 22.45 27.06
N LEU A 413 -17.31 21.60 28.08
CA LEU A 413 -17.41 20.15 27.92
C LEU A 413 -18.71 19.71 27.23
N HIS A 414 -19.85 20.36 27.49
CA HIS A 414 -21.10 20.04 26.81
C HIS A 414 -21.09 20.41 25.32
N GLU A 415 -20.39 21.49 24.94
CA GLU A 415 -20.18 21.84 23.54
C GLU A 415 -19.32 20.77 22.88
N ALA A 416 -18.25 20.32 23.54
CA ALA A 416 -17.42 19.24 23.04
C ALA A 416 -18.18 17.92 22.85
N ALA A 417 -19.02 17.53 23.82
CA ALA A 417 -19.87 16.35 23.71
C ALA A 417 -20.85 16.45 22.55
N ARG A 418 -21.42 17.64 22.29
CA ARG A 418 -22.29 17.89 21.13
C ARG A 418 -21.56 17.76 19.80
N TRP A 419 -20.32 18.22 19.70
CA TRP A 419 -19.51 18.12 18.48
C TRP A 419 -18.91 16.72 18.25
N PHE A 420 -18.83 15.89 19.30
CA PHE A 420 -18.13 14.61 19.25
C PHE A 420 -18.65 13.62 18.18
N PRO A 421 -19.96 13.38 18.02
CA PRO A 421 -20.47 12.54 16.94
C PRO A 421 -20.09 13.05 15.53
N TRP A 422 -20.09 14.37 15.32
CA TRP A 422 -19.64 14.98 14.07
C TRP A 422 -18.14 14.78 13.84
N VAL A 423 -17.30 14.86 14.89
CA VAL A 423 -15.87 14.52 14.78
C VAL A 423 -15.68 13.05 14.39
N CYS A 424 -16.47 12.14 14.97
CA CYS A 424 -16.45 10.72 14.59
C CYS A 424 -16.77 10.52 13.11
N ARG A 425 -17.77 11.22 12.58
CA ARG A 425 -18.06 11.21 11.14
C ARG A 425 -16.89 11.74 10.32
N THR A 426 -16.36 12.92 10.63
CA THR A 426 -15.29 13.53 9.80
C THR A 426 -13.99 12.75 9.82
N ARG A 427 -13.72 11.99 10.90
CA ARG A 427 -12.55 11.12 11.05
C ARG A 427 -12.82 9.65 10.68
N ARG A 428 -13.98 9.33 10.08
CA ARG A 428 -14.37 7.93 9.74
C ARG A 428 -13.42 7.21 8.78
N PHE A 429 -12.61 7.95 8.03
CA PHE A 429 -11.64 7.40 7.09
C PHE A 429 -10.24 7.24 7.67
N GLU A 430 -10.00 7.55 8.95
CA GLU A 430 -8.67 7.33 9.54
C GLU A 430 -8.28 5.84 9.50
N ALA A 431 -6.99 5.57 9.28
CA ALA A 431 -6.49 4.20 9.16
C ALA A 431 -6.72 3.38 10.45
N ALA A 432 -6.66 4.05 11.59
CA ALA A 432 -7.08 3.53 12.88
C ALA A 432 -8.49 4.04 13.21
N PRO A 433 -9.43 3.18 13.65
CA PRO A 433 -10.77 3.61 14.00
C PRO A 433 -10.73 4.55 15.21
N LEU A 434 -11.42 5.68 15.10
CA LEU A 434 -11.66 6.56 16.24
C LEU A 434 -12.63 5.86 17.20
N VAL A 435 -12.31 5.83 18.49
CA VAL A 435 -13.23 5.37 19.54
C VAL A 435 -14.47 6.26 19.55
N GLN A 436 -15.63 5.69 19.26
CA GLN A 436 -16.86 6.45 19.07
C GLN A 436 -17.62 6.72 20.37
N ARG A 437 -17.29 6.08 21.49
CA ARG A 437 -17.97 6.29 22.79
C ARG A 437 -17.23 7.20 23.75
N PHE A 438 -15.92 7.39 23.55
CA PHE A 438 -15.06 8.05 24.52
C PHE A 438 -14.19 9.11 23.88
N PHE A 439 -14.05 10.25 24.55
CA PHE A 439 -13.00 11.24 24.28
C PHE A 439 -12.37 11.73 25.59
N VAL A 440 -11.21 12.36 25.49
CA VAL A 440 -10.51 12.94 26.64
C VAL A 440 -10.62 14.46 26.58
N TRP A 441 -11.12 15.04 27.67
CA TRP A 441 -11.14 16.47 27.92
C TRP A 441 -9.97 16.85 28.84
N VAL A 442 -9.12 17.75 28.37
CA VAL A 442 -7.92 18.19 29.09
C VAL A 442 -8.16 19.57 29.69
N ASP A 443 -8.47 19.61 30.98
CA ASP A 443 -8.42 20.86 31.74
C ASP A 443 -6.96 21.14 32.13
N HIS A 444 -6.36 22.19 31.59
CA HIS A 444 -4.95 22.52 31.83
C HIS A 444 -4.65 22.81 33.31
N ALA A 445 -5.61 23.35 34.07
CA ALA A 445 -5.41 23.64 35.49
C ALA A 445 -5.43 22.33 36.30
N GLU A 446 -6.40 21.44 36.08
CA GLU A 446 -6.44 20.14 36.75
C GLU A 446 -5.24 19.25 36.35
N LEU A 447 -4.83 19.29 35.08
CA LEU A 447 -3.67 18.55 34.61
C LEU A 447 -2.37 19.04 35.27
N ALA A 448 -2.16 20.35 35.34
CA ALA A 448 -0.95 20.92 35.92
C ALA A 448 -0.87 20.74 37.45
N GLU A 449 -2.00 20.84 38.14
CA GLU A 449 -2.04 20.75 39.61
C GLU A 449 -2.02 19.28 40.09
N LYS A 450 -2.75 18.39 39.40
CA LYS A 450 -3.05 17.05 39.91
C LYS A 450 -2.63 15.91 38.98
N GLY A 451 -2.22 16.21 37.74
CA GLY A 451 -1.93 15.19 36.74
C GLY A 451 -3.17 14.42 36.27
N ILE A 452 -4.36 15.02 36.41
CA ILE A 452 -5.65 14.39 36.12
C ILE A 452 -6.22 14.93 34.81
N VAL A 453 -6.89 14.05 34.06
CA VAL A 453 -7.72 14.39 32.90
C VAL A 453 -9.13 13.86 33.10
N VAL A 454 -10.07 14.34 32.27
CA VAL A 454 -11.46 13.88 32.29
C VAL A 454 -11.71 13.01 31.07
N VAL A 455 -12.00 11.73 31.29
CA VAL A 455 -12.54 10.84 30.25
C VAL A 455 -14.05 11.10 30.17
N VAL A 456 -14.54 11.35 28.97
CA VAL A 456 -15.95 11.63 28.71
C VAL A 456 -16.54 10.49 27.92
N ARG A 457 -17.61 9.88 28.45
CA ARG A 457 -18.42 8.89 27.74
C ARG A 457 -19.62 9.59 27.14
N VAL A 458 -19.87 9.34 25.85
CA VAL A 458 -21.05 9.80 25.13
C VAL A 458 -21.82 8.57 24.65
N ASP A 459 -22.99 8.34 25.22
CA ASP A 459 -23.85 7.21 24.90
C ASP A 459 -24.75 7.57 23.71
N TRP A 460 -24.19 7.51 22.50
CA TRP A 460 -24.92 7.62 21.23
C TRP A 460 -24.78 6.32 20.43
N ASP A 461 -25.49 6.22 19.31
CA ASP A 461 -25.60 4.98 18.53
C ASP A 461 -24.40 4.68 17.61
N GLY A 462 -23.41 5.58 17.53
CA GLY A 462 -22.21 5.41 16.70
C GLY A 462 -22.46 5.56 15.20
N ASP A 463 -23.67 5.97 14.78
CA ASP A 463 -24.03 6.05 13.36
C ASP A 463 -23.39 7.27 12.68
N VAL A 464 -22.19 7.06 12.13
CA VAL A 464 -21.42 8.06 11.39
C VAL A 464 -22.01 8.39 10.01
N HIS A 465 -23.07 7.72 9.56
CA HIS A 465 -23.66 7.93 8.24
C HIS A 465 -24.73 9.03 8.20
N ARG A 466 -25.21 9.50 9.36
CA ARG A 466 -26.11 10.65 9.48
C ARG A 466 -25.48 11.95 8.98
N SER A 467 -26.30 12.85 8.44
CA SER A 467 -25.85 14.18 8.02
C SER A 467 -25.24 14.97 9.17
N ASP A 468 -24.40 15.96 8.84
CA ASP A 468 -23.80 16.85 9.84
C ASP A 468 -24.88 17.51 10.71
N GLU A 469 -25.98 17.95 10.11
CA GLU A 469 -27.09 18.61 10.81
C GLU A 469 -27.79 17.66 11.79
N GLU A 470 -28.00 16.39 11.41
CA GLU A 470 -28.58 15.38 12.30
C GLU A 470 -27.65 15.06 13.47
N LEU A 471 -26.34 14.93 13.23
CA LEU A 471 -25.35 14.67 14.28
C LEU A 471 -25.27 15.83 15.28
N LEU A 472 -25.27 17.07 14.79
CA LEU A 472 -25.20 18.27 15.63
C LEU A 472 -26.52 18.59 16.36
N ALA A 473 -27.61 17.93 15.98
CA ALA A 473 -28.93 18.04 16.59
C ALA A 473 -29.30 16.82 17.48
N LEU A 474 -28.36 15.88 17.68
CA LEU A 474 -28.57 14.76 18.60
C LEU A 474 -28.90 15.27 20.00
N ASP A 475 -29.98 14.73 20.57
CA ASP A 475 -30.30 14.91 21.97
C ASP A 475 -29.39 14.02 22.83
N LEU A 476 -28.44 14.66 23.51
CA LEU A 476 -27.45 14.04 24.38
C LEU A 476 -27.75 14.27 25.87
N ASP A 477 -28.93 14.79 26.21
CA ASP A 477 -29.31 15.04 27.60
C ASP A 477 -29.34 13.72 28.38
N GLY A 478 -28.60 13.68 29.50
CA GLY A 478 -28.45 12.46 30.31
C GLY A 478 -27.62 11.34 29.67
N LYS A 479 -27.01 11.57 28.50
CA LYS A 479 -26.18 10.58 27.78
C LYS A 479 -24.68 10.89 27.83
N VAL A 480 -24.29 11.86 28.64
CA VAL A 480 -22.89 12.26 28.82
C VAL A 480 -22.50 11.97 30.26
N ALA A 481 -21.49 11.13 30.44
CA ALA A 481 -20.89 10.84 31.73
C ALA A 481 -19.41 11.23 31.71
N THR A 482 -18.84 11.52 32.88
CA THR A 482 -17.44 11.90 33.01
C THR A 482 -16.76 11.13 34.12
N LEU A 483 -15.52 10.71 33.90
CA LEU A 483 -14.66 10.07 34.90
C LEU A 483 -13.32 10.81 34.95
N ARG A 484 -12.87 11.15 36.16
CA ARG A 484 -11.54 11.74 36.38
C ARG A 484 -10.53 10.63 36.58
N VAL A 485 -9.44 10.66 35.81
CA VAL A 485 -8.39 9.64 35.85
C VAL A 485 -6.99 10.27 35.75
N PRO A 486 -5.94 9.61 36.25
CA PRO A 486 -4.57 10.01 35.97
C PRO A 486 -4.30 10.06 34.46
N ALA A 487 -3.64 11.12 33.99
CA ALA A 487 -3.38 11.32 32.56
C ALA A 487 -2.67 10.13 31.91
N GLY A 488 -1.66 9.57 32.58
CA GLY A 488 -0.88 8.44 32.07
C GLY A 488 -1.64 7.13 31.96
N GLU A 489 -2.84 7.02 32.54
CA GLU A 489 -3.67 5.80 32.50
C GLU A 489 -4.84 5.94 31.52
N ALA A 490 -5.24 7.16 31.17
CA ALA A 490 -6.48 7.44 30.44
C ALA A 490 -6.61 6.67 29.11
N LEU A 491 -5.55 6.63 28.31
CA LEU A 491 -5.59 5.96 27.01
C LEU A 491 -5.70 4.44 27.16
N ASP A 492 -4.99 3.85 28.12
CA ASP A 492 -5.00 2.41 28.36
C ASP A 492 -6.37 1.93 28.88
N LEU A 493 -7.02 2.74 29.72
CA LEU A 493 -8.37 2.46 30.22
C LEU A 493 -9.41 2.46 29.10
N ILE A 494 -9.38 3.48 28.23
CA ILE A 494 -10.29 3.59 27.09
C ILE A 494 -10.05 2.44 26.09
N GLU A 495 -8.78 2.11 25.83
CA GLU A 495 -8.41 1.02 24.94
C GLU A 495 -8.87 -0.34 25.49
N ALA A 496 -8.69 -0.60 26.77
CA ALA A 496 -9.15 -1.82 27.42
C ALA A 496 -10.68 -1.97 27.32
N ALA A 497 -11.42 -0.89 27.59
CA ALA A 497 -12.88 -0.86 27.47
C ALA A 497 -13.37 -1.07 26.02
N THR A 498 -12.62 -0.58 25.04
CA THR A 498 -13.00 -0.68 23.61
C THR A 498 -12.69 -2.06 23.02
N VAL A 499 -11.57 -2.67 23.41
CA VAL A 499 -11.11 -3.96 22.86
C VAL A 499 -11.68 -5.16 23.65
N GLY A 500 -12.51 -4.92 24.67
CA GLY A 500 -13.09 -5.98 25.50
C GLY A 500 -12.04 -6.72 26.33
N ARG A 501 -10.93 -6.05 26.69
CA ARG A 501 -9.91 -6.61 27.58
C ARG A 501 -10.37 -6.50 29.03
N ASN A 502 -9.85 -7.40 29.86
CA ASN A 502 -10.26 -7.50 31.25
C ASN A 502 -9.87 -6.23 32.02
N ILE A 503 -10.85 -5.58 32.65
CA ILE A 503 -10.71 -4.32 33.41
C ILE A 503 -10.46 -4.64 34.90
N GLU A 504 -9.83 -5.79 35.18
CA GLU A 504 -9.56 -6.28 36.53
C GLU A 504 -8.64 -5.31 37.30
N GLY A 505 -9.06 -4.90 38.50
CA GLY A 505 -8.30 -4.00 39.36
C GLY A 505 -8.78 -2.54 39.38
N LEU A 506 -9.76 -2.17 38.55
CA LEU A 506 -10.39 -0.84 38.63
C LEU A 506 -11.42 -0.75 39.77
N SER A 507 -11.71 0.49 40.20
CA SER A 507 -12.81 0.75 41.12
C SER A 507 -14.15 0.37 40.48
N ASN A 508 -15.14 -0.01 41.30
CA ASN A 508 -16.50 -0.30 40.82
C ASN A 508 -17.09 0.87 40.00
N GLU A 509 -16.78 2.12 40.38
CA GLU A 509 -17.19 3.32 39.66
C GLU A 509 -16.58 3.38 38.25
N ALA A 510 -15.31 3.04 38.09
CA ALA A 510 -14.66 3.02 36.79
C ALA A 510 -15.18 1.85 35.92
N VAL A 511 -15.44 0.69 36.52
CA VAL A 511 -16.06 -0.45 35.82
C VAL A 511 -17.46 -0.08 35.32
N GLU A 512 -18.29 0.53 36.16
CA GLU A 512 -19.64 1.01 35.77
C GLU A 512 -19.58 2.09 34.69
N PHE A 513 -18.56 2.95 34.72
CA PHE A 513 -18.36 3.97 33.69
C PHE A 513 -17.96 3.39 32.32
N PHE A 514 -17.15 2.34 32.26
CA PHE A 514 -16.67 1.80 30.98
C PHE A 514 -17.59 0.74 30.34
N HIS A 515 -18.54 0.19 31.09
CA HIS A 515 -19.64 -0.63 30.57
C HIS A 515 -20.81 0.27 30.09
#